data_AF-A0A843CFM1-F1
#
_entry.id   AF-A0A843CFM1-F1
#
_cell.length_a   1.000
_cell.length_b   1.000
_cell.length_c   1.000
_cell.angle_alpha   90.00
_cell.angle_beta   90.00
_cell.angle_gamma   90.00
#
_symmetry.space_group_name_H-M   'P 1'
#
loop_
_entity.id
_entity.type
_entity.pdbx_description
1 polymer ?
#
loop_
_entity_poly.entity_id
_entity_poly.type
_entity_poly.pdbx_seq_one_letter_code
_entity_poly.pdbx_strand_id
1 'polypeptide(L)' 'MPGEDNVVYIGNKSVMSYVLAVVTQFNNGLSEEVVIKARGRAISR' A
#
# COMPACT_ATOMS: atom_id res chain seq x y z
N MET A 1 -15.88 -7.29 -3.77
CA MET A 1 -15.03 -6.91 -2.61
C MET A 1 -13.67 -6.53 -3.20
N PRO A 2 -13.02 -5.44 -2.76
CA PRO A 2 -11.61 -5.24 -3.14
C PRO A 2 -10.87 -6.50 -2.69
N GLY A 3 -10.29 -7.23 -3.64
CA GLY A 3 -9.51 -8.42 -3.32
C GLY A 3 -8.37 -8.02 -2.39
N GLU A 4 -8.00 -8.87 -1.43
CA GLU A 4 -6.90 -8.57 -0.50
C GLU A 4 -5.60 -8.14 -1.20
N ASP A 5 -5.46 -8.48 -2.48
CA ASP A 5 -4.36 -8.16 -3.37
C ASP A 5 -4.11 -6.65 -3.55
N ASN A 6 -5.13 -5.79 -3.43
CA ASN A 6 -4.98 -4.34 -3.62
C ASN A 6 -4.78 -3.56 -2.31
N VAL A 7 -4.50 -4.25 -1.19
CA VAL A 7 -4.35 -3.62 0.13
C VAL A 7 -2.88 -3.56 0.56
N VAL A 8 -2.40 -2.37 0.90
CA VAL A 8 -1.05 -2.14 1.45
C VAL A 8 -1.13 -1.76 2.93
N TYR A 9 -0.53 -2.57 3.80
CA TYR A 9 -0.48 -2.33 5.24
C TYR A 9 0.78 -1.57 5.66
N ILE A 10 0.61 -0.46 6.37
CA ILE A 10 1.71 0.40 6.84
C ILE A 10 2.13 0.03 8.26
N GLY A 11 3.44 -0.18 8.44
CA GLY A 11 4.10 -0.49 9.70
C GLY A 11 5.48 0.17 9.81
N ASN A 12 6.51 -0.61 10.18
CA ASN A 12 7.83 -0.08 10.53
C ASN A 12 8.87 -0.02 9.38
N LYS A 13 8.53 -0.43 8.15
CA LYS A 13 9.42 -0.27 6.99
C LYS A 13 9.61 1.21 6.63
N SER A 14 10.63 1.52 5.82
CA SER A 14 10.83 2.88 5.31
C SER A 14 9.66 3.30 4.42
N VAL A 15 9.38 4.60 4.37
CA VAL A 15 8.27 5.16 3.57
C VAL A 15 8.39 4.72 2.11
N MET A 16 9.61 4.76 1.57
CA MET A 16 9.88 4.37 0.18
C MET A 16 9.56 2.91 -0.14
N SER A 17 9.65 1.99 0.83
CA SER A 17 9.22 0.60 0.60
C SER A 17 7.73 0.49 0.30
N TYR A 18 6.89 1.32 0.94
CA TYR A 18 5.44 1.32 0.69
C TYR A 18 5.13 2.04 -0.61
N VAL A 19 5.78 3.17 -0.89
CA VAL A 19 5.65 3.88 -2.17
C VAL A 19 5.98 2.96 -3.33
N LEU A 20 7.10 2.22 -3.25
CA LEU A 20 7.48 1.27 -4.28
C LEU A 20 6.41 0.19 -4.48
N ALA A 21 5.87 -0.39 -3.40
CA ALA A 21 4.83 -1.41 -3.50
C ALA A 21 3.58 -0.89 -4.24
N VAL A 22 3.13 0.32 -3.92
CA VAL A 22 1.99 0.98 -4.58
C VAL A 22 2.27 1.22 -6.06
N VAL A 23 3.44 1.78 -6.40
CA VAL A 23 3.84 2.06 -7.78
C VAL A 23 3.96 0.77 -8.60
N THR A 24 4.52 -0.29 -8.03
CA THR A 24 4.62 -1.60 -8.69
C THR A 24 3.25 -2.20 -8.97
N GLN A 25 2.29 -2.08 -8.05
CA GLN A 25 0.92 -2.58 -8.29
C GLN A 25 0.25 -1.85 -9.45
N PHE A 26 0.39 -0.53 -9.54
CA PHE A 26 -0.16 0.24 -10.66
C PHE A 26 0.55 -0.06 -11.99
N ASN A 27 1.88 -0.09 -12.00
CA ASN A 27 2.66 -0.29 -13.23
C ASN A 27 2.45 -1.68 -13.84
N ASN A 28 2.24 -2.70 -13.01
CA ASN A 28 2.00 -4.05 -13.49
C ASN A 28 0.53 -4.29 -13.89
N GLY A 29 -0.33 -3.27 -13.83
CA GLY A 29 -1.76 -3.39 -14.10
C GLY A 29 -2.49 -4.31 -13.13
N LEU A 30 -1.90 -4.55 -11.94
CA LEU A 30 -2.44 -5.49 -10.95
C LEU A 30 -3.67 -4.90 -10.23
N SER A 31 -3.81 -3.57 -10.20
CA SER A 31 -4.93 -2.90 -9.54
C SER A 31 -5.18 -1.50 -10.11
N GLU A 32 -6.46 -1.14 -10.33
CA GLU A 32 -6.89 0.22 -10.70
C GLU A 32 -6.96 1.15 -9.48
N GLU A 33 -7.14 0.57 -8.29
CA GLU A 33 -7.23 1.26 -7.01
C GLU A 33 -6.41 0.49 -5.97
N VAL A 34 -5.68 1.22 -5.12
CA VAL A 34 -4.89 0.66 -4.01
C VAL A 34 -5.40 1.22 -2.69
N VAL A 35 -5.65 0.33 -1.73
CA VAL A 35 -6.17 0.68 -0.41
C VAL A 35 -5.04 0.63 0.62
N ILE A 36 -4.71 1.78 1.22
CA ILE A 36 -3.69 1.85 2.27
C ILE A 36 -4.36 1.72 3.63
N LYS A 37 -3.88 0.77 4.46
CA LYS A 37 -4.37 0.55 5.83
C LYS A 37 -3.24 0.78 6.83
N ALA A 38 -3.47 1.67 7.79
CA ALA A 38 -2.53 2.01 8.85
C ALA A 38 -3.24 2.11 10.20
N ARG A 39 -2.48 2.02 11.30
CA ARG A 39 -3.00 2.20 12.66
C ARG A 39 -2.04 2.96 13.56
N GLY A 40 -2.60 3.75 14.49
CA GLY A 40 -1.82 4.52 15.47
C GLY A 40 -0.79 5.44 14.82
N ARG A 41 0.44 5.46 15.34
CA ARG A 41 1.53 6.31 14.84
C ARG A 41 1.92 6.05 13.38
N ALA A 42 1.52 4.91 12.81
CA ALA A 42 1.83 4.59 11.41
C ALA A 42 0.92 5.35 10.42
N ILE A 43 -0.16 5.98 10.88
CA ILE A 43 -1.08 6.76 10.03
C ILE A 43 -0.40 8.00 9.45
N SER A 44 0.58 8.58 10.16
CA SER A 44 1.31 9.77 9.72
C SER A 44 2.54 9.44 8.87
N ARG A 45 2.76 8.18 8.51
CA ARG A 45 3.86 7.74 7.64
C ARG A 45 3.39 7.66 6.20
#